data_AF-A0A7S2FQZ8-F1
#
_entry.id   AF-A0A7S2FQZ8-F1
#
_cell.length_a   1.000
_cell.length_b   1.000
_cell.length_c   1.000
_cell.angle_alpha   90.00
_cell.angle_beta   90.00
_cell.angle_gamma   90.00
#
_symmetry.space_group_name_H-M   'P 1'
#
loop_
_entity.id
_entity.type
_entity.pdbx_description
1 polymer ?
#
loop_
_entity_poly.entity_id
_entity_poly.type
_entity_poly.pdbx_seq_one_letter_code
_entity_poly.pdbx_strand_id
1 'polypeptide(L)'
;MATAREACTAACNSAGFCCNTNSGGCQLMTCTAGCLMAWYAASQSDCEAQCVAGNDAGCYYTHEPSGVVFDNCRGPEDCGCPAEGDAGYDENNQWGTSNDCGSGVGCTKGCALAGSLFGVSFYGRRLSAEELTAAAEAQSGNVAILSGAMEALSAHVGGRTVLSDEELATLVEEQFIPYTSGERAGVRALPFPPSSSSPIPVVLSHPPLPLPPSSSRSHSPFPL
;
A
#
# COMPACT_ATOMS: atom_id res chain seq x y z
N MET A 1 -0.96 5.45 5.07
CA MET A 1 0.18 5.05 4.27
C MET A 1 0.13 5.91 3.04
N ALA A 2 1.27 6.39 2.56
CA ALA A 2 1.31 6.82 1.18
C ALA A 2 0.85 5.63 0.34
N THR A 3 -0.22 5.77 -0.43
CA THR A 3 -0.62 4.72 -1.35
C THR A 3 0.57 4.37 -2.25
N ALA A 4 0.64 3.15 -2.81
CA ALA A 4 1.74 2.80 -3.71
C ALA A 4 1.91 3.86 -4.82
N ARG A 5 0.78 4.43 -5.27
CA ARG A 5 0.72 5.57 -6.17
C ARG A 5 1.45 6.80 -5.61
N GLU A 6 1.17 7.23 -4.38
CA GLU A 6 1.85 8.37 -3.75
C GLU A 6 3.36 8.16 -3.62
N ALA A 7 3.82 6.95 -3.25
CA ALA A 7 5.25 6.64 -3.21
C ALA A 7 5.90 6.77 -4.59
N CYS A 8 5.20 6.35 -5.64
CA CYS A 8 5.66 6.52 -7.01
C CYS A 8 5.61 7.98 -7.47
N THR A 9 4.57 8.73 -7.11
CA THR A 9 4.50 10.18 -7.34
C THR A 9 5.65 10.92 -6.67
N ALA A 10 6.01 10.57 -5.43
CA ALA A 10 7.15 11.16 -4.75
C ALA A 10 8.46 10.88 -5.50
N ALA A 11 8.65 9.66 -6.01
CA ALA A 11 9.81 9.32 -6.82
C ALA A 11 9.84 10.05 -8.18
N CYS A 12 8.69 10.29 -8.81
CA CYS A 12 8.58 11.15 -9.98
C CYS A 12 9.07 12.57 -9.67
N ASN A 13 8.60 13.16 -8.57
CA ASN A 13 9.00 14.50 -8.13
C ASN A 13 10.52 14.57 -7.87
N SER A 14 11.08 13.57 -7.17
CA SER A 14 12.53 13.48 -6.96
C SER A 14 13.33 13.32 -8.26
N ALA A 15 12.72 12.77 -9.31
CA ALA A 15 13.31 12.64 -10.64
C ALA A 15 13.08 13.88 -11.54
N GLY A 16 12.47 14.95 -11.01
CA GLY A 16 12.24 16.20 -11.74
C GLY A 16 10.95 16.23 -12.57
N PHE A 17 10.02 15.30 -12.35
CA PHE A 17 8.69 15.28 -12.96
C PHE A 17 7.66 15.72 -11.93
N CYS A 18 6.88 16.75 -12.21
CA CYS A 18 6.13 17.42 -11.15
C CYS A 18 4.63 17.43 -11.30
N CYS A 19 4.13 17.08 -12.49
CA CYS A 19 2.70 17.01 -12.69
C CYS A 19 2.14 15.85 -11.85
N ASN A 20 1.62 16.19 -10.67
CA ASN A 20 1.27 15.26 -9.61
C ASN A 20 -0.22 14.85 -9.61
N THR A 21 -1.01 15.50 -10.46
CA THR A 21 -2.43 15.23 -10.66
C THR A 21 -2.68 14.27 -11.83
N ASN A 22 -3.95 14.01 -12.14
CA ASN A 22 -4.33 13.35 -13.40
C ASN A 22 -4.27 14.31 -14.61
N SER A 23 -3.74 15.52 -14.42
CA SER A 23 -3.62 16.51 -15.46
C SER A 23 -2.17 16.62 -15.87
N GLY A 24 -1.93 16.73 -17.18
CA GLY A 24 -0.61 16.91 -17.76
C GLY A 24 -0.59 18.07 -18.74
N GLY A 25 0.60 18.44 -19.18
CA GLY A 25 0.79 19.42 -20.23
C GLY A 25 1.12 18.82 -21.58
N CYS A 26 0.82 19.61 -22.61
CA CYS A 26 1.33 19.41 -23.96
C CYS A 26 0.93 18.10 -24.65
N GLN A 27 -0.27 17.59 -24.37
CA GLN A 27 -0.82 16.35 -24.94
C GLN A 27 -0.01 15.10 -24.58
N LEU A 28 0.76 15.15 -23.50
CA LEU A 28 1.58 14.03 -23.03
C LEU A 28 1.16 13.60 -21.63
N MET A 29 1.16 12.29 -21.43
CA MET A 29 0.90 11.65 -20.16
C MET A 29 2.04 11.92 -19.15
N THR A 30 1.66 12.27 -17.93
CA THR A 30 2.59 12.63 -16.86
C THR A 30 3.28 11.41 -16.25
N CYS A 31 4.36 11.64 -15.49
CA CYS A 31 5.00 10.58 -14.71
C CYS A 31 4.05 9.92 -13.70
N THR A 32 3.20 10.72 -13.05
CA THR A 32 2.21 10.19 -12.10
C THR A 32 1.08 9.42 -12.77
N ALA A 33 0.77 9.72 -14.03
CA ALA A 33 -0.12 8.86 -14.83
C ALA A 33 0.50 7.48 -15.04
N GLY A 34 1.80 7.41 -15.37
CA GLY A 34 2.54 6.15 -15.44
C GLY A 34 2.50 5.36 -14.13
N CYS A 35 2.66 6.04 -12.99
CA CYS A 35 2.49 5.41 -11.67
C CYS A 35 1.09 4.83 -11.45
N LEU A 36 0.03 5.52 -11.88
CA LEU A 36 -1.33 4.99 -11.79
C LEU A 36 -1.52 3.78 -12.73
N MET A 37 -1.06 3.86 -13.97
CA MET A 37 -1.16 2.75 -14.92
C MET A 37 -0.39 1.53 -14.43
N ALA A 38 0.80 1.71 -13.86
CA ALA A 38 1.62 0.65 -13.31
C ALA A 38 0.91 -0.15 -12.20
N TRP A 39 0.00 0.50 -11.45
CA TRP A 39 -0.77 -0.18 -10.40
C TRP A 39 -1.73 -1.23 -10.96
N TYR A 40 -2.29 -0.97 -12.16
CA TYR A 40 -3.26 -1.84 -12.82
C TYR A 40 -2.65 -2.74 -13.90
N ALA A 41 -1.47 -2.38 -14.40
CA ALA A 41 -0.73 -3.15 -15.40
C ALA A 41 -0.22 -4.48 -14.84
N ALA A 42 -0.12 -5.51 -15.69
CA ALA A 42 0.48 -6.79 -15.33
C ALA A 42 2.02 -6.79 -15.47
N SER A 43 2.57 -5.85 -16.22
CA SER A 43 4.01 -5.70 -16.46
C SER A 43 4.37 -4.24 -16.77
N GLN A 44 5.68 -3.92 -16.72
CA GLN A 44 6.16 -2.60 -17.14
C GLN A 44 5.84 -2.33 -18.62
N SER A 45 5.97 -3.32 -19.50
CA SER A 45 5.63 -3.17 -20.92
C SER A 45 4.14 -2.86 -21.12
N ASP A 46 3.25 -3.45 -20.32
CA ASP A 46 1.80 -3.15 -20.39
C ASP A 46 1.50 -1.73 -19.91
N CYS A 47 2.27 -1.23 -18.93
CA CYS A 47 2.17 0.16 -18.48
C CYS A 47 2.63 1.12 -19.57
N GLU A 48 3.79 0.86 -20.18
CA GLU A 48 4.34 1.68 -21.26
C GLU A 48 3.43 1.69 -22.49
N ALA A 49 2.80 0.55 -22.83
CA ALA A 49 1.81 0.49 -23.90
C ALA A 49 0.59 1.40 -23.64
N GLN A 50 0.15 1.49 -22.39
CA GLN A 50 -0.94 2.39 -22.00
C GLN A 50 -0.50 3.86 -22.02
N CYS A 51 0.76 4.16 -21.68
CA CYS A 51 1.34 5.49 -21.86
C CYS A 51 1.31 5.93 -23.33
N VAL A 52 1.71 5.04 -24.26
CA VAL A 52 1.65 5.32 -25.70
C VAL A 52 0.22 5.58 -26.14
N ALA A 53 -0.74 4.71 -25.75
CA ALA A 53 -2.15 4.91 -26.06
C ALA A 53 -2.70 6.23 -25.50
N GLY A 54 -2.28 6.64 -24.31
CA GLY A 54 -2.67 7.91 -23.71
C GLY A 54 -2.09 9.13 -24.41
N ASN A 55 -0.82 9.06 -24.82
CA ASN A 55 -0.18 10.11 -25.62
C ASN A 55 -0.85 10.24 -27.00
N ASP A 56 -1.17 9.11 -27.66
CA ASP A 56 -1.82 9.09 -28.97
C ASP A 56 -3.26 9.61 -28.94
N ALA A 57 -3.93 9.56 -27.78
CA ALA A 57 -5.27 10.10 -27.57
C ALA A 57 -5.29 11.65 -27.45
N GLY A 58 -4.12 12.28 -27.29
CA GLY A 58 -3.98 13.73 -27.19
C GLY A 58 -4.43 14.28 -25.83
N CYS A 59 -5.40 15.18 -25.82
CA CYS A 59 -5.80 15.91 -24.61
C CYS A 59 -6.50 15.06 -23.56
N TYR A 60 -7.27 14.05 -23.96
CA TYR A 60 -8.13 13.30 -23.04
C TYR A 60 -7.92 11.81 -23.21
N TYR A 61 -7.58 11.13 -22.12
CA TYR A 61 -7.44 9.69 -22.09
C TYR A 61 -8.13 9.11 -20.85
N THR A 62 -9.03 8.15 -21.04
CA THR A 62 -9.64 7.41 -19.93
C THR A 62 -8.93 6.08 -19.76
N HIS A 63 -8.33 5.87 -18.60
CA HIS A 63 -7.71 4.60 -18.26
C HIS A 63 -8.78 3.65 -17.71
N GLU A 64 -9.32 2.82 -18.60
CA GLU A 64 -10.41 1.86 -18.35
C GLU A 64 -10.27 1.09 -17.02
N PRO A 65 -9.11 0.48 -16.66
CA PRO A 65 -9.00 -0.29 -15.42
C PRO A 65 -9.22 0.51 -14.14
N SER A 66 -8.93 1.82 -14.15
CA SER A 66 -9.10 2.68 -12.97
C SER A 66 -10.32 3.60 -13.04
N GLY A 67 -10.91 3.79 -14.24
CA GLY A 67 -11.93 4.79 -14.51
C GLY A 67 -11.43 6.24 -14.41
N VAL A 68 -10.12 6.47 -14.32
CA VAL A 68 -9.55 7.81 -14.22
C VAL A 68 -9.44 8.44 -15.60
N VAL A 69 -9.90 9.69 -15.70
CA VAL A 69 -9.70 10.55 -16.87
C VAL A 69 -8.44 11.38 -16.66
N PHE A 70 -7.57 11.36 -17.66
CA PHE A 70 -6.39 12.20 -17.76
C PHE A 70 -6.67 13.38 -18.69
N ASP A 71 -6.36 14.59 -18.22
CA ASP A 71 -6.49 15.85 -18.96
C ASP A 71 -5.09 16.40 -19.27
N ASN A 72 -4.51 16.00 -20.40
CA ASN A 72 -3.12 16.25 -20.79
C ASN A 72 -2.92 17.60 -21.52
N CYS A 73 -3.97 18.41 -21.64
CA CYS A 73 -3.91 19.73 -22.29
C CYS A 73 -3.95 20.89 -21.29
N ARG A 74 -3.56 20.60 -20.05
CA ARG A 74 -3.51 21.56 -18.96
C ARG A 74 -2.13 22.17 -18.87
N GLY A 75 -2.04 23.47 -18.63
CA GLY A 75 -0.73 24.10 -18.44
C GLY A 75 -0.02 23.56 -17.20
N PRO A 76 1.30 23.77 -17.07
CA PRO A 76 2.06 23.43 -15.86
C PRO A 76 1.43 23.99 -14.58
N GLU A 77 0.76 25.14 -14.67
CA GLU A 77 -0.01 25.78 -13.58
C GLU A 77 -1.18 24.92 -13.06
N ASP A 78 -1.73 24.04 -13.90
CA ASP A 78 -2.90 23.20 -13.60
C ASP A 78 -2.48 21.76 -13.22
N CYS A 79 -1.22 21.40 -13.42
CA CYS A 79 -0.73 20.03 -13.16
C CYS A 79 -0.13 19.83 -11.76
N GLY A 80 -0.10 20.89 -10.95
CA GLY A 80 0.30 20.84 -9.53
C GLY A 80 1.79 20.99 -9.26
N CYS A 81 2.53 21.55 -10.22
CA CYS A 81 3.94 21.91 -10.04
C CYS A 81 4.07 23.19 -9.20
N PRO A 82 5.12 23.33 -8.35
CA PRO A 82 5.39 24.58 -7.64
C PRO A 82 5.61 25.73 -8.62
N ALA A 83 4.94 26.85 -8.41
CA ALA A 83 5.13 28.08 -9.16
C ALA A 83 6.22 28.96 -8.51
N GLU A 84 6.68 30.00 -9.22
CA GLU A 84 7.63 30.96 -8.66
C GLU A 84 7.12 31.53 -7.34
N GLY A 85 7.91 31.37 -6.28
CA GLY A 85 7.55 31.77 -4.90
C GLY A 85 6.98 30.65 -4.03
N ASP A 86 6.64 29.50 -4.59
CA ASP A 86 6.22 28.32 -3.83
C ASP A 86 7.42 27.57 -3.22
N ALA A 87 7.19 26.92 -2.08
CA ALA A 87 8.18 26.04 -1.49
C ALA A 87 8.49 24.87 -2.44
N GLY A 88 9.77 24.70 -2.79
CA GLY A 88 10.21 23.66 -3.73
C GLY A 88 10.27 24.09 -5.20
N TYR A 89 9.93 25.34 -5.52
CA TYR A 89 10.24 25.93 -6.83
C TYR A 89 11.76 25.99 -7.05
N ASP A 90 12.19 25.58 -8.25
CA ASP A 90 13.58 25.63 -8.68
C ASP A 90 13.64 26.13 -10.13
N GLU A 91 14.14 27.36 -10.32
CA GLU A 91 14.24 28.02 -11.63
C GLU A 91 15.13 27.26 -12.64
N ASN A 92 16.04 26.40 -12.17
CA ASN A 92 16.93 25.63 -13.02
C ASN A 92 16.29 24.33 -13.51
N ASN A 93 15.20 23.93 -12.87
CA ASN A 93 14.55 22.67 -13.06
C ASN A 93 13.23 23.05 -13.72
N GLN A 94 13.05 22.75 -15.00
CA GLN A 94 11.95 23.29 -15.80
C GLN A 94 10.65 22.51 -15.53
N TRP A 95 10.22 22.52 -14.26
CA TRP A 95 9.04 21.84 -13.72
C TRP A 95 7.84 22.10 -14.66
N GLY A 96 7.23 21.02 -15.15
CA GLY A 96 5.98 21.08 -15.92
C GLY A 96 6.13 21.53 -17.38
N THR A 97 7.35 21.86 -17.82
CA THR A 97 7.63 22.24 -19.22
C THR A 97 8.55 21.22 -19.89
N SER A 98 9.86 21.21 -19.68
CA SER A 98 10.73 20.32 -20.47
C SER A 98 10.70 18.86 -20.06
N ASN A 99 10.57 18.54 -18.77
CA ASN A 99 10.54 17.13 -18.33
C ASN A 99 9.18 16.48 -18.59
N ASP A 100 8.08 17.19 -18.36
CA ASP A 100 6.73 16.68 -18.55
C ASP A 100 6.25 16.82 -20.01
N CYS A 101 6.64 17.89 -20.73
CA CYS A 101 6.25 18.11 -22.14
C CYS A 101 7.34 17.80 -23.19
N GLY A 102 8.60 17.61 -22.82
CA GLY A 102 9.71 17.70 -23.78
C GLY A 102 10.02 16.44 -24.59
N SER A 103 9.36 15.30 -24.35
CA SER A 103 9.62 14.06 -25.13
C SER A 103 8.63 12.92 -24.92
N GLY A 104 7.53 13.12 -24.17
CA GLY A 104 6.57 12.05 -23.87
C GLY A 104 7.12 10.95 -22.96
N VAL A 105 8.32 11.15 -22.37
CA VAL A 105 9.00 10.18 -21.50
C VAL A 105 8.48 10.20 -20.05
N GLY A 106 7.65 11.18 -19.68
CA GLY A 106 7.13 11.29 -18.32
C GLY A 106 6.44 10.02 -17.88
N CYS A 107 5.39 9.61 -18.60
CA CYS A 107 4.64 8.40 -18.26
C CYS A 107 5.50 7.12 -18.24
N THR A 108 6.39 6.92 -19.21
CA THR A 108 7.27 5.74 -19.23
C THR A 108 8.28 5.76 -18.07
N LYS A 109 8.74 6.95 -17.65
CA LYS A 109 9.54 7.10 -16.44
C LYS A 109 8.76 6.69 -15.19
N GLY A 110 7.48 7.05 -15.10
CA GLY A 110 6.59 6.58 -14.05
C GLY A 110 6.47 5.06 -14.00
N CYS A 111 6.28 4.41 -15.16
CA CYS A 111 6.26 2.95 -15.26
C CYS A 111 7.59 2.33 -14.79
N ALA A 112 8.73 2.88 -15.20
CA ALA A 112 10.04 2.38 -14.80
C ALA A 112 10.30 2.55 -13.29
N LEU A 113 9.96 3.73 -12.73
CA LEU A 113 10.11 4.00 -11.30
C LEU A 113 9.27 3.03 -10.47
N ALA A 114 8.01 2.80 -10.85
CA ALA A 114 7.10 1.88 -10.17
C ALA A 114 7.70 0.48 -9.95
N GLY A 115 8.45 -0.05 -10.92
CA GLY A 115 9.11 -1.35 -10.81
C GLY A 115 10.27 -1.40 -9.81
N SER A 116 10.85 -0.25 -9.49
CA SER A 116 12.05 -0.13 -8.65
C SER A 116 11.76 0.28 -7.19
N LEU A 117 10.53 0.69 -6.88
CA LEU A 117 10.19 1.22 -5.56
C LEU A 117 10.15 0.13 -4.49
N PHE A 118 10.89 0.38 -3.40
CA PHE A 118 10.97 -0.53 -2.27
C PHE A 118 9.65 -0.62 -1.52
N GLY A 119 9.23 -1.85 -1.25
CA GLY A 119 8.12 -2.21 -0.40
C GLY A 119 6.72 -2.02 -1.00
N VAL A 120 6.62 -1.62 -2.26
CA VAL A 120 5.35 -1.47 -2.98
C VAL A 120 5.23 -2.46 -4.13
N SER A 121 4.08 -3.13 -4.21
CA SER A 121 3.84 -4.22 -5.16
C SER A 121 3.20 -3.72 -6.47
N PHE A 122 3.95 -2.99 -7.28
CA PHE A 122 3.55 -2.71 -8.66
C PHE A 122 3.63 -3.97 -9.53
N TYR A 123 2.83 -4.03 -10.60
CA TYR A 123 2.80 -5.16 -11.55
C TYR A 123 2.45 -6.52 -10.91
N GLY A 124 1.84 -6.52 -9.71
CA GLY A 124 1.62 -7.74 -8.96
C GLY A 124 2.90 -8.46 -8.54
N ARG A 125 4.06 -7.78 -8.53
CA ARG A 125 5.33 -8.36 -8.09
C ARG A 125 5.24 -8.79 -6.64
N ARG A 126 5.91 -9.88 -6.28
CA ARG A 126 6.07 -10.25 -4.87
C ARG A 126 7.11 -9.34 -4.24
N LEU A 127 6.86 -8.91 -3.01
CA LEU A 127 7.88 -8.24 -2.21
C LEU A 127 8.97 -9.24 -1.82
N SER A 128 10.21 -8.76 -1.78
CA SER A 128 11.36 -9.53 -1.32
C SER A 128 11.26 -9.84 0.18
N ALA A 129 12.06 -10.80 0.66
CA ALA A 129 12.11 -11.10 2.10
C ALA A 129 12.56 -9.87 2.91
N GLU A 130 13.51 -9.10 2.38
CA GLU A 130 13.99 -7.85 2.99
C GLU A 130 12.88 -6.80 3.08
N GLU A 131 12.11 -6.62 2.01
CA GLU A 131 10.95 -5.71 1.97
C GLU A 131 9.88 -6.13 2.99
N LEU A 132 9.61 -7.44 3.10
CA LEU A 132 8.65 -7.98 4.07
C LEU A 132 9.13 -7.84 5.51
N THR A 133 10.42 -8.07 5.79
CA THR A 133 11.01 -7.87 7.13
C THR A 133 10.95 -6.40 7.53
N ALA A 134 11.35 -5.48 6.64
CA ALA A 134 11.26 -4.05 6.89
C ALA A 134 9.81 -3.62 7.18
N ALA A 135 8.83 -4.17 6.45
CA ALA A 135 7.41 -3.92 6.71
C ALA A 135 6.92 -4.50 8.05
N ALA A 136 7.42 -5.67 8.47
CA ALA A 136 7.06 -6.28 9.75
C ALA A 136 7.66 -5.52 10.94
N GLU A 137 8.94 -5.14 10.86
CA GLU A 137 9.61 -4.31 11.86
C GLU A 137 8.88 -2.97 12.01
N ALA A 138 8.53 -2.38 10.87
CA ALA A 138 7.74 -1.18 10.80
C ALA A 138 6.41 -1.29 11.55
N GLN A 139 5.64 -2.34 11.25
CA GLN A 139 4.36 -2.60 11.88
C GLN A 139 4.51 -2.84 13.39
N SER A 140 5.56 -3.56 13.80
CA SER A 140 5.82 -3.83 15.22
C SER A 140 6.08 -2.57 16.04
N GLY A 141 6.83 -1.60 15.49
CA GLY A 141 7.06 -0.31 16.14
C GLY A 141 5.77 0.49 16.31
N ASN A 142 4.92 0.50 15.29
CA ASN A 142 3.63 1.20 15.34
C ASN A 142 2.68 0.56 16.37
N VAL A 143 2.65 -0.77 16.46
CA VAL A 143 1.85 -1.47 17.47
C VAL A 143 2.34 -1.16 18.88
N ALA A 144 3.66 -1.07 19.10
CA ALA A 144 4.22 -0.69 20.39
C ALA A 144 3.84 0.75 20.78
N ILE A 145 3.92 1.69 19.84
CA ILE A 145 3.50 3.09 20.04
C ILE A 145 2.01 3.17 20.38
N LEU A 146 1.14 2.48 19.64
CA LEU A 146 -0.30 2.45 19.90
C LEU A 146 -0.62 1.82 21.26
N SER A 147 0.00 0.69 21.59
CA SER A 147 -0.19 0.03 22.89
C SER A 147 0.20 0.97 24.04
N GLY A 148 1.34 1.65 23.93
CA GLY A 148 1.79 2.62 24.94
C GLY A 148 0.82 3.78 25.12
N ALA A 149 0.28 4.34 24.04
CA ALA A 149 -0.72 5.40 24.14
C ALA A 149 -2.05 4.93 24.74
N MET A 150 -2.51 3.73 24.39
CA MET A 150 -3.71 3.14 24.99
C MET A 150 -3.54 2.90 26.50
N GLU A 151 -2.35 2.45 26.93
CA GLU A 151 -2.01 2.30 28.35
C GLU A 151 -1.98 3.65 29.08
N ALA A 152 -1.35 4.67 28.51
CA ALA A 152 -1.28 6.02 29.08
C ALA A 152 -2.69 6.63 29.24
N LEU A 153 -3.53 6.52 28.21
CA LEU A 153 -4.91 6.99 28.25
C LEU A 153 -5.75 6.23 29.28
N SER A 154 -5.59 4.90 29.37
CA SER A 154 -6.26 4.07 30.38
C SER A 154 -5.84 4.42 31.81
N ALA A 155 -4.56 4.73 32.03
CA ALA A 155 -4.07 5.21 33.31
C ALA A 155 -4.68 6.57 33.67
N HIS A 156 -4.80 7.46 32.69
CA HIS A 156 -5.39 8.78 32.88
C HIS A 156 -6.88 8.73 33.24
N VAL A 157 -7.69 8.03 32.45
CA VAL A 157 -9.13 7.86 32.69
C VAL A 157 -9.40 7.15 34.02
N GLY A 158 -8.51 6.23 34.41
CA GLY A 158 -8.57 5.55 35.71
C GLY A 158 -8.08 6.39 36.89
N GLY A 159 -7.66 7.64 36.68
CA GLY A 159 -7.12 8.52 37.72
C GLY A 159 -5.77 8.09 38.30
N ARG A 160 -5.07 7.17 37.64
CA ARG A 160 -3.74 6.69 38.07
C ARG A 160 -2.62 7.66 37.65
N THR A 161 -2.84 8.38 36.56
CA THR A 161 -1.98 9.46 36.08
C THR A 161 -2.85 10.65 35.68
N VAL A 162 -2.30 11.86 35.70
CA VAL A 162 -2.98 13.05 35.15
C VAL A 162 -2.14 13.51 33.97
N LEU A 163 -2.68 13.31 32.77
CA LEU A 163 -2.12 13.86 31.54
C LEU A 163 -2.66 15.29 31.39
N SER A 164 -1.80 16.21 31.00
CA SER A 164 -2.19 17.55 30.57
C SER A 164 -2.91 17.51 29.22
N ASP A 165 -3.63 18.57 28.87
CA ASP A 165 -4.29 18.70 27.57
C ASP A 165 -3.28 18.60 26.41
N GLU A 166 -2.05 19.06 26.60
CA GLU A 166 -0.97 19.02 25.61
C GLU A 166 -0.40 17.60 25.44
N GLU A 167 -0.26 16.84 26.52
CA GLU A 167 0.09 15.40 26.46
C GLU A 167 -1.05 14.57 25.86
N LEU A 168 -2.31 14.93 26.14
CA LEU A 168 -3.47 14.29 25.52
C LEU A 168 -3.50 14.57 24.02
N ALA A 169 -3.27 15.83 23.62
CA ALA A 169 -3.20 16.23 22.23
C ALA A 169 -2.06 15.50 21.51
N THR A 170 -0.87 15.42 22.13
CA THR A 170 0.28 14.69 21.57
C THR A 170 -0.01 13.19 21.45
N LEU A 171 -0.59 12.56 22.47
CA LEU A 171 -0.96 11.14 22.42
C LEU A 171 -2.03 10.84 21.39
N VAL A 172 -2.94 11.76 21.12
CA VAL A 172 -3.94 11.60 20.07
C VAL A 172 -3.31 11.89 18.71
N GLU A 173 -2.58 12.98 18.55
CA GLU A 173 -1.91 13.36 17.30
C GLU A 173 -0.86 12.35 16.88
N GLU A 174 0.00 11.83 17.75
CA GLU A 174 0.98 10.80 17.39
C GLU A 174 0.33 9.49 16.92
N GLN A 175 -0.92 9.25 17.30
CA GLN A 175 -1.72 8.09 16.88
C GLN A 175 -2.61 8.38 15.67
N PHE A 176 -2.97 9.66 15.48
CA PHE A 176 -3.82 10.18 14.42
C PHE A 176 -3.07 11.01 13.38
N ILE A 177 -1.73 11.03 13.39
CA ILE A 177 -0.98 11.58 12.26
C ILE A 177 -1.58 10.83 11.08
N PRO A 178 -2.25 11.54 10.13
CA PRO A 178 -2.62 10.89 8.89
C PRO A 178 -1.32 10.24 8.45
N TYR A 179 -1.45 8.98 8.10
CA TYR A 179 -0.39 7.99 7.97
C TYR A 179 0.46 8.36 6.72
N THR A 180 0.99 9.58 6.73
CA THR A 180 1.39 10.50 5.66
C THR A 180 2.57 11.32 6.19
N SER A 181 3.66 10.65 6.49
CA SER A 181 4.99 11.21 6.29
C SER A 181 5.97 10.06 6.18
N GLY A 182 6.68 10.04 5.06
CA GLY A 182 7.95 9.33 4.84
C GLY A 182 8.02 7.85 5.17
N GLU A 183 8.25 7.03 4.16
CA GLU A 183 8.83 5.67 4.29
C GLU A 183 7.90 4.61 4.91
N ARG A 184 7.09 3.92 4.08
CA ARG A 184 6.81 2.46 4.20
C ARG A 184 5.85 1.96 3.12
N ALA A 185 6.42 1.22 2.18
CA ALA A 185 5.97 -0.08 1.68
C ALA A 185 4.48 -0.49 1.82
N GLY A 186 3.62 -0.10 0.88
CA GLY A 186 2.25 -0.62 0.76
C GLY A 186 2.19 -2.00 0.11
N VAL A 187 1.90 -3.04 0.89
CA VAL A 187 1.58 -4.39 0.37
C VAL A 187 0.14 -4.38 -0.15
N ARG A 188 -0.03 -4.69 -1.44
CA ARG A 188 -1.35 -5.03 -2.00
C ARG A 188 -1.88 -6.22 -1.19
N ALA A 189 -3.04 -6.07 -0.55
CA ALA A 189 -3.72 -7.20 0.08
C ALA A 189 -3.87 -8.28 -0.99
N LEU A 190 -3.06 -9.33 -0.89
CA LEU A 190 -3.24 -10.51 -1.73
C LEU A 190 -4.68 -10.95 -1.47
N PRO A 191 -5.48 -11.20 -2.52
CA PRO A 191 -6.80 -11.75 -2.30
C PRO A 191 -6.61 -13.01 -1.47
N PHE A 192 -7.13 -13.00 -0.24
CA PHE A 192 -7.25 -14.22 0.54
C PHE A 192 -7.96 -15.22 -0.38
N PRO A 193 -7.39 -16.43 -0.60
CA PRO A 193 -8.14 -17.44 -1.33
C PRO A 193 -9.50 -17.58 -0.64
N PRO A 194 -10.61 -17.63 -1.38
CA PRO A 194 -11.92 -17.75 -0.79
C PRO A 194 -11.88 -18.92 0.18
N SER A 195 -12.19 -18.65 1.45
CA SER A 195 -12.22 -19.64 2.51
C SER A 195 -13.20 -20.73 2.05
N SER A 196 -12.64 -21.82 1.53
CA SER A 196 -13.38 -22.98 1.08
C SER A 196 -14.07 -23.53 2.31
N SER A 197 -15.34 -23.16 2.48
CA SER A 197 -16.25 -23.66 3.50
C SER A 197 -16.74 -25.06 3.10
N SER A 198 -15.81 -25.94 2.73
CA SER A 198 -16.08 -27.36 2.70
C SER A 198 -15.66 -27.91 4.05
N PRO A 199 -16.58 -28.48 4.84
CA PRO A 199 -16.21 -29.12 6.08
C PRO A 199 -15.23 -30.26 5.76
N ILE A 200 -14.03 -30.18 6.31
CA ILE A 200 -13.08 -31.29 6.31
C ILE A 200 -13.78 -32.44 7.03
N PRO A 201 -14.01 -33.61 6.40
CA PRO A 201 -14.48 -34.77 7.14
C PRO A 201 -13.37 -35.15 8.11
N VAL A 202 -13.63 -34.92 9.41
CA VAL A 202 -12.75 -35.40 10.48
C VAL A 202 -12.91 -36.92 10.54
N VAL A 203 -12.08 -37.63 9.76
CA VAL A 203 -11.92 -39.07 9.93
C VAL A 203 -11.04 -39.26 11.17
N LEU A 204 -11.67 -39.37 12.34
CA LEU A 204 -11.04 -39.86 13.56
C LEU A 204 -10.69 -41.35 13.38
N SER A 205 -9.53 -41.62 12.78
CA SER A 205 -8.92 -42.94 12.83
C SER A 205 -8.26 -43.15 14.19
N HIS A 206 -9.06 -43.42 15.22
CA HIS A 206 -8.53 -43.93 16.49
C HIS A 206 -8.42 -45.46 16.39
N PRO A 207 -7.26 -46.06 16.69
CA PRO A 207 -7.17 -47.49 16.89
C PRO A 207 -8.05 -47.88 18.10
N PRO A 208 -8.80 -48.99 18.04
CA PRO A 208 -9.64 -49.42 19.16
C PRO A 208 -8.77 -49.74 20.38
N LEU A 209 -9.13 -49.16 21.52
CA LEU A 209 -8.56 -49.49 22.82
C LEU A 209 -8.81 -50.96 23.15
N PRO A 210 -7.83 -51.67 23.74
CA PRO A 210 -8.03 -53.04 24.19
C PRO A 210 -9.09 -53.10 25.29
N LEU A 211 -10.05 -54.00 25.12
CA LEU A 211 -11.09 -54.27 26.11
C LEU A 211 -10.46 -54.83 27.41
N PRO A 212 -10.93 -54.42 28.59
CA PRO A 212 -10.49 -55.01 29.84
C PRO A 212 -10.90 -56.50 29.91
N PRO A 213 -10.10 -57.34 30.59
CA PRO A 213 -10.41 -58.76 30.73
C PRO A 213 -11.75 -58.96 31.45
N SER A 214 -12.59 -59.82 30.88
CA SER A 214 -13.86 -60.22 31.47
C SER A 214 -13.63 -60.95 32.78
N SER A 215 -14.08 -60.37 33.89
CA SER A 215 -14.08 -61.00 35.21
C SER A 215 -15.05 -62.17 35.22
N SER A 216 -14.52 -63.39 35.09
CA SER A 216 -15.24 -64.64 35.29
C SER A 216 -15.72 -64.73 36.75
N ARG A 217 -17.01 -64.51 37.00
CA ARG A 217 -17.66 -64.82 38.29
C ARG A 217 -17.73 -66.34 38.46
N SER A 218 -16.75 -66.89 39.17
CA SER A 218 -16.83 -68.25 39.72
C SER A 218 -17.97 -68.32 40.75
N HIS A 219 -19.04 -69.04 40.43
CA HIS A 219 -20.06 -69.43 41.40
C HIS A 219 -19.51 -70.54 42.30
N SER A 220 -19.34 -70.24 43.59
CA SER A 220 -19.19 -71.28 44.61
C SER A 220 -20.56 -71.68 45.13
N PRO A 221 -20.92 -72.98 45.15
CA PRO A 221 -22.16 -73.44 45.78
C PRO A 221 -22.02 -73.44 47.30
N PHE A 222 -23.02 -72.89 47.99
CA PHE A 222 -23.21 -73.01 49.44
C PHE A 222 -23.62 -74.45 49.81
N PRO A 223 -23.13 -75.01 50.94
CA PRO A 223 -23.55 -76.32 51.40
C PRO A 223 -24.85 -76.23 52.23
N LEU A 224 -25.68 -77.27 52.09
CA LEU A 224 -26.62 -77.74 53.12
C LEU A 224 -26.21 -79.15 53.51
#